data_AF-A0A8S9VAE9-F1
#
_entry.id   AF-A0A8S9VAE9-F1
#
_cell.length_a   1.000
_cell.length_b   1.000
_cell.length_c   1.000
_cell.angle_alpha   90.00
_cell.angle_beta   90.00
_cell.angle_gamma   90.00
#
_symmetry.space_group_name_H-M   'P 1'
#
loop_
_entity.id
_entity.type
_entity.pdbx_description
1 polymer ?
#
loop_
_entity_poly.entity_id
_entity_poly.type
_entity_poly.pdbx_seq_one_letter_code
_entity_poly.pdbx_strand_id
1 'polypeptide(L)'
;MASDPLLSVRVVFRSKRGFGALPHVVDAVSLFLNSSVELPLDKAARLGSIALLDRIWSSLESVKTPQSPFWSARRLFLEEESYKECKYVLSLVEACKNSDLPMVKWIFEHLPNVA
;
A
#
# COMPACT_ATOMS: atom_id res chain seq x y z
N MET A 1 13.31 1.35 -2.32
CA MET A 1 13.57 1.55 -0.87
C MET A 1 12.90 0.40 -0.13
N ALA A 2 13.66 -0.43 0.61
CA ALA A 2 13.09 -1.59 1.29
C ALA A 2 12.13 -1.13 2.39
N SER A 3 10.88 -1.59 2.35
CA SER A 3 9.90 -1.28 3.39
C SER A 3 10.27 -1.96 4.70
N ASP A 4 10.17 -1.25 5.83
CA ASP A 4 10.38 -1.85 7.15
C ASP A 4 9.50 -3.10 7.32
N PRO A 5 10.06 -4.21 7.85
CA PRO A 5 9.31 -5.44 8.02
C PRO A 5 8.12 -5.24 8.95
N LEU A 6 7.02 -5.94 8.69
CA LEU A 6 5.83 -5.94 9.54
C LEU A 6 6.21 -6.23 10.99
N LEU A 7 5.66 -5.44 11.91
CA LEU A 7 5.95 -5.59 13.34
C LEU A 7 5.64 -7.00 13.84
N SER A 8 4.53 -7.59 13.37
CA SER A 8 4.16 -8.98 13.67
C SER A 8 5.26 -9.97 13.28
N VAL A 9 5.81 -9.84 12.08
CA VAL A 9 6.92 -10.67 11.58
C VAL A 9 8.17 -10.45 12.42
N ARG A 10 8.54 -9.19 12.72
CA ARG A 10 9.69 -8.90 13.60
C ARG A 10 9.55 -9.55 14.97
N VAL A 11 8.36 -9.48 15.57
CA VAL A 11 8.09 -10.07 16.89
C VAL A 11 8.20 -11.59 16.85
N VAL A 12 7.58 -12.24 15.85
CA VAL A 12 7.65 -13.70 15.69
C VAL A 12 9.10 -14.14 15.49
N PHE A 13 9.84 -13.48 14.60
CA PHE A 13 11.22 -13.86 14.27
C PHE A 13 12.22 -13.60 15.41
N ARG A 14 11.97 -12.59 16.26
CA ARG A 14 12.75 -12.40 17.50
C ARG A 14 12.71 -13.62 18.42
N SER A 15 11.59 -14.35 18.46
CA SER A 15 11.47 -15.58 19.27
C SER A 15 12.19 -16.78 18.65
N LYS A 16 12.58 -16.71 17.37
CA LYS A 16 13.19 -17.81 16.60
C LYS A 16 14.67 -17.52 16.35
N ARG A 17 15.52 -17.86 17.33
CA ARG A 17 16.97 -17.54 17.36
C ARG A 17 17.74 -17.93 16.08
N GLY A 18 17.32 -18.98 15.36
CA GLY A 18 17.94 -19.42 14.10
C GLY A 18 17.84 -18.42 12.95
N PHE A 19 16.93 -17.44 13.01
CA PHE A 19 16.74 -16.45 11.94
C PHE A 19 17.43 -15.11 12.21
N GLY A 20 18.14 -14.95 13.34
CA GLY A 20 18.84 -13.70 13.65
C GLY A 20 19.92 -13.31 12.63
N ALA A 21 20.50 -14.31 11.94
CA ALA A 21 21.49 -14.11 10.88
C ALA A 21 20.87 -14.06 9.46
N LEU A 22 19.54 -14.14 9.33
CA LEU A 22 18.83 -14.27 8.05
C LEU A 22 17.83 -13.11 7.83
N PRO A 23 18.29 -11.85 7.73
CA PRO A 23 17.40 -10.70 7.57
C PRO A 23 16.55 -10.78 6.29
N HIS A 24 17.12 -11.30 5.20
CA HIS A 24 16.41 -11.50 3.93
C HIS A 24 15.18 -12.43 4.06
N VAL A 25 15.20 -13.40 4.98
CA VAL A 25 14.04 -14.27 5.24
C VAL A 25 12.95 -13.51 5.99
N VAL A 26 13.32 -12.66 6.95
CA VAL A 26 12.39 -11.78 7.66
C VAL A 26 11.69 -10.86 6.67
N ASP A 27 12.47 -10.28 5.74
CA ASP A 27 11.96 -9.39 4.69
C ASP A 27 11.04 -10.13 3.72
N ALA A 28 11.44 -11.33 3.26
CA ALA A 28 10.63 -12.14 2.36
C ALA A 28 9.30 -12.57 3.00
N VAL A 29 9.32 -13.01 4.26
CA VAL A 29 8.10 -13.39 4.99
C VAL A 29 7.23 -12.16 5.27
N SER A 30 7.84 -11.02 5.60
CA SER A 30 7.12 -9.76 5.71
C SER A 30 6.43 -9.39 4.41
N LEU A 31 7.13 -9.44 3.28
CA LEU A 31 6.58 -9.15 1.96
C LEU A 31 5.45 -10.12 1.59
N PHE A 32 5.62 -11.42 1.89
CA PHE A 32 4.61 -12.45 1.65
C PHE A 32 3.33 -12.23 2.47
N LEU A 33 3.46 -11.86 3.76
CA LEU A 33 2.33 -11.64 4.65
C LEU A 33 1.69 -10.24 4.51
N ASN A 34 2.35 -9.33 3.81
CA ASN A 34 1.91 -7.95 3.67
C ASN A 34 0.75 -7.83 2.66
N SER A 35 -0.45 -8.19 3.09
CA SER A 35 -1.68 -8.02 2.31
C SER A 35 -2.20 -6.57 2.30
N SER A 36 -1.65 -5.69 3.15
CA SER A 36 -2.14 -4.32 3.27
C SER A 36 -1.95 -3.49 1.99
N VAL A 37 -0.99 -3.88 1.14
CA VAL A 37 -0.75 -3.24 -0.16
C VAL A 37 -1.86 -3.51 -1.18
N GLU A 38 -2.66 -4.55 -0.97
CA GLU A 38 -3.83 -4.85 -1.81
C GLU A 38 -5.09 -4.12 -1.36
N LEU A 39 -5.00 -3.31 -0.31
CA LEU A 39 -6.12 -2.50 0.13
C LEU A 39 -6.34 -1.36 -0.88
N PRO A 40 -7.58 -1.18 -1.39
CA PRO A 40 -7.90 -0.03 -2.24
C PRO A 40 -7.63 1.31 -1.54
N LEU A 41 -7.18 2.31 -2.31
CA LEU A 41 -6.81 3.63 -1.77
C LEU A 41 -7.95 4.28 -0.96
N ASP A 42 -9.20 4.13 -1.39
CA ASP A 42 -10.36 4.68 -0.67
C ASP A 42 -10.53 4.08 0.73
N LYS A 43 -10.24 2.78 0.86
CA LYS A 43 -10.31 2.09 2.15
C LYS A 43 -9.14 2.48 3.05
N ALA A 44 -7.96 2.74 2.48
CA ALA A 44 -6.82 3.25 3.23
C ALA A 44 -7.03 4.71 3.68
N ALA A 45 -7.60 5.55 2.81
CA ALA A 45 -7.97 6.94 3.13
C ALA A 45 -9.01 7.01 4.26
N ARG A 46 -10.02 6.12 4.25
CA ARG A 46 -10.98 5.99 5.36
C ARG A 46 -10.33 5.70 6.71
N LEU A 47 -9.19 4.99 6.74
CA LEU A 47 -8.44 4.71 7.96
C LEU A 47 -7.60 5.92 8.43
N GLY A 48 -7.52 7.00 7.66
CA GLY A 48 -6.73 8.19 8.02
C GLY A 48 -5.22 7.94 8.07
N SER A 49 -4.73 6.89 7.39
CA SER A 49 -3.33 6.46 7.49
C SER A 49 -2.55 6.80 6.22
N ILE A 50 -1.90 7.97 6.21
CA ILE A 50 -1.01 8.39 5.10
C ILE A 50 0.13 7.39 4.91
N ALA A 51 0.72 6.89 6.01
CA ALA A 51 1.78 5.88 5.92
C ALA A 51 1.33 4.58 5.21
N LEU A 52 0.05 4.21 5.32
CA LEU A 52 -0.51 3.08 4.58
C LEU A 52 -0.67 3.40 3.09
N LEU A 53 -1.09 4.62 2.77
CA LEU A 53 -1.19 5.08 1.38
C LEU A 53 0.18 5.17 0.71
N ASP A 54 1.18 5.75 1.36
CA ASP A 54 2.57 5.76 0.89
C ASP A 54 3.08 4.35 0.60
N ARG A 55 2.75 3.41 1.49
CA ARG A 55 3.13 1.99 1.33
C ARG A 55 2.43 1.35 0.14
N ILE A 56 1.13 1.57 -0.04
CA ILE A 56 0.38 1.07 -1.21
C ILE A 56 0.98 1.68 -2.48
N TRP A 57 1.16 3.00 -2.51
CA TRP A 57 1.70 3.76 -3.64
C TRP A 57 3.09 3.29 -4.05
N SER A 58 4.01 3.20 -3.09
CA SER A 58 5.38 2.72 -3.32
C SER A 58 5.40 1.27 -3.83
N SER A 59 4.38 0.47 -3.51
CA SER A 59 4.30 -0.91 -3.96
C SER A 59 3.78 -1.06 -5.40
N LEU A 60 3.24 0.00 -6.02
CA LEU A 60 2.71 -0.06 -7.39
C LEU A 60 3.79 -0.42 -8.42
N GLU A 61 5.04 0.00 -8.21
CA GLU A 61 6.16 -0.34 -9.11
C GLU A 61 6.40 -1.85 -9.18
N SER A 62 6.19 -2.58 -8.07
CA SER A 62 6.39 -4.03 -8.01
C SER A 62 5.43 -4.83 -8.90
N VAL A 63 4.26 -4.26 -9.21
CA VAL A 63 3.21 -4.90 -10.01
C VAL A 63 3.53 -4.91 -11.50
N LYS A 64 4.42 -4.02 -11.96
CA LYS A 64 4.88 -3.99 -13.36
C LYS A 64 5.77 -5.18 -13.74
N THR A 65 6.13 -6.03 -12.77
CA THR A 65 6.98 -7.19 -13.01
C THR A 65 6.15 -8.40 -13.47
N PRO A 66 6.69 -9.25 -14.37
CA PRO A 66 5.96 -10.42 -14.89
C PRO A 66 5.65 -11.49 -13.82
N GLN A 67 6.23 -11.38 -12.62
CA GLN A 67 5.94 -12.27 -11.48
C GLN A 67 4.74 -11.81 -10.64
N SER A 68 4.15 -10.65 -10.96
CA SER A 68 2.95 -10.16 -10.29
C SER A 68 1.75 -11.09 -10.56
N PRO A 69 0.88 -11.33 -9.57
CA PRO A 69 -0.35 -12.10 -9.78
C PRO A 69 -1.17 -11.57 -10.98
N PHE A 70 -1.87 -12.47 -11.66
CA PHE A 70 -2.74 -12.13 -12.79
C PHE A 70 -3.82 -11.10 -12.41
N TRP A 71 -4.25 -11.08 -11.14
CA TRP A 71 -5.23 -10.14 -10.62
C TRP A 71 -4.79 -9.57 -9.27
N SER A 72 -4.82 -8.24 -9.14
CA SER A 72 -4.58 -7.52 -7.88
C SER A 72 -5.26 -6.15 -7.91
N ALA A 73 -5.58 -5.57 -6.76
CA ALA A 73 -6.22 -4.24 -6.70
C ALA A 73 -5.27 -3.16 -7.23
N ARG A 74 -3.96 -3.34 -6.97
CA ARG A 74 -2.90 -2.49 -7.49
C ARG A 74 -2.76 -2.57 -9.01
N ARG A 75 -2.97 -3.76 -9.58
CA ARG A 75 -2.95 -3.96 -11.04
C ARG A 75 -4.12 -3.27 -11.71
N LEU A 76 -5.34 -3.48 -11.20
CA LEU A 76 -6.52 -2.75 -11.64
C LEU A 76 -6.31 -1.23 -11.56
N PHE A 77 -5.68 -0.76 -10.49
CA PHE A 77 -5.36 0.66 -10.33
C PHE A 77 -4.39 1.21 -11.39
N LEU A 78 -3.49 0.39 -11.91
CA LEU A 78 -2.52 0.79 -12.94
C LEU A 78 -3.04 0.62 -14.38
N GLU A 79 -3.87 -0.40 -14.62
CA GLU A 79 -4.32 -0.80 -15.95
C GLU A 79 -5.67 -0.16 -16.34
N GLU A 80 -6.56 0.06 -15.36
CA GLU A 80 -7.93 0.53 -15.62
C GLU A 80 -8.11 1.99 -15.19
N GLU A 81 -8.23 2.88 -16.17
CA GLU A 81 -8.42 4.32 -15.93
C GLU A 81 -9.68 4.59 -15.10
N SER A 82 -10.83 4.04 -15.50
CA SER A 82 -12.10 4.19 -14.76
C SER A 82 -12.02 3.73 -13.30
N TYR A 83 -11.23 2.69 -13.01
CA TYR A 83 -11.00 2.24 -11.65
C TYR A 83 -10.16 3.25 -10.88
N LYS A 84 -9.07 3.75 -11.46
CA LYS A 84 -8.24 4.80 -10.89
C LYS A 84 -9.06 6.06 -10.58
N GLU A 85 -9.92 6.49 -11.49
CA GLU A 85 -10.79 7.66 -11.29
C GLU A 85 -11.75 7.46 -10.12
N CYS A 86 -12.43 6.31 -10.10
CA CYS A 86 -13.33 5.94 -9.02
C CYS A 86 -12.61 5.92 -7.67
N LYS A 87 -11.39 5.36 -7.62
CA LYS A 87 -10.56 5.33 -6.40
C LYS A 87 -10.08 6.70 -5.97
N TYR A 88 -9.76 7.58 -6.91
CA TYR A 88 -9.44 8.97 -6.60
C TYR A 88 -10.61 9.69 -5.93
N VAL A 89 -11.79 9.69 -6.57
CA VAL A 89 -12.99 10.37 -6.06
C VAL A 89 -13.39 9.83 -4.69
N LEU A 90 -13.42 8.51 -4.52
CA LEU A 90 -13.77 7.90 -3.23
C LEU A 90 -12.76 8.23 -2.13
N SER A 91 -11.46 8.25 -2.45
CA SER A 91 -10.43 8.62 -1.46
C SER A 91 -10.59 10.07 -1.01
N LEU A 92 -10.90 10.98 -1.93
CA LEU A 92 -11.15 12.39 -1.62
C LEU A 92 -12.40 12.57 -0.74
N VAL A 93 -13.48 11.84 -1.05
CA VAL A 93 -14.70 11.84 -0.23
C VAL A 93 -14.41 11.40 1.20
N GLU A 94 -13.63 10.33 1.39
CA GLU A 94 -13.28 9.84 2.73
C GLU A 94 -12.37 10.83 3.49
N ALA A 95 -11.42 11.46 2.81
CA ALA A 95 -10.57 12.52 3.39
C ALA A 95 -11.40 13.73 3.86
N CYS A 96 -12.36 14.18 3.04
CA CYS A 96 -13.26 15.28 3.37
C CYS A 96 -14.19 14.94 4.54
N LYS A 97 -14.77 13.72 4.59
CA LYS A 97 -15.59 13.26 5.72
C LYS A 97 -14.81 13.31 7.04
N ASN A 98 -13.53 12.97 7.00
CA ASN A 98 -12.65 12.95 8.17
C ASN A 98 -12.02 14.31 8.47
N SER A 99 -12.27 15.36 7.67
CA SER A 99 -11.58 16.66 7.76
C SER A 99 -10.05 16.55 7.76
N ASP A 100 -9.51 15.54 7.06
CA ASP A 100 -8.08 15.22 7.04
C ASP A 100 -7.37 15.99 5.92
N LEU A 101 -6.98 17.23 6.22
CA LEU A 101 -6.28 18.10 5.25
C LEU A 101 -4.95 17.50 4.74
N PRO A 102 -4.10 16.90 5.59
CA PRO A 102 -2.92 16.17 5.12
C PRO A 102 -3.27 15.09 4.08
N MET A 103 -4.33 14.32 4.28
CA MET A 103 -4.81 13.31 3.34
C MET A 103 -5.22 13.91 2.00
N VAL A 104 -5.97 15.02 2.02
CA VAL A 104 -6.37 15.73 0.79
C VAL A 104 -5.13 16.17 0.01
N LYS A 105 -4.14 16.76 0.67
CA LYS A 105 -2.87 17.17 0.03
C LYS A 105 -2.14 15.97 -0.57
N TRP A 106 -2.03 14.88 0.18
CA TRP A 106 -1.40 13.64 -0.30
C TRP A 106 -2.08 13.13 -1.57
N ILE A 107 -3.42 13.12 -1.61
CA ILE A 107 -4.20 12.69 -2.78
C ILE A 107 -3.89 13.56 -4.00
N PHE A 108 -3.87 14.89 -3.85
CA PHE A 108 -3.56 15.79 -4.98
C PHE A 108 -2.11 15.69 -5.47
N GLU A 109 -1.16 15.43 -4.57
CA GLU A 109 0.27 15.27 -4.92
C GLU A 109 0.54 14.00 -5.72
N HIS A 110 -0.12 12.89 -5.35
CA HIS A 110 0.13 11.57 -5.93
C HIS A 110 -0.80 11.26 -7.11
N LEU A 111 -1.98 11.88 -7.16
CA LEU A 111 -3.00 11.69 -8.19
C LEU A 111 -3.30 13.01 -8.93
N PRO A 112 -2.30 13.64 -9.58
CA PRO A 112 -2.55 14.82 -10.37
C PRO A 112 -3.37 14.44 -11.61
N ASN A 113 -4.53 15.06 -11.77
CA ASN A 113 -5.41 14.96 -12.94
C ASN A 113 -6.07 13.59 -13.17
N VAL A 114 -7.02 13.28 -12.30
CA VAL A 114 -8.27 12.68 -12.79
C VAL A 114 -9.26 13.84 -12.95
N ALA A 115 -9.29 14.46 -14.12
CA ALA A 115 -10.22 15.51 -14.49
C ALA A 115 -10.60 15.33 -15.97
#